data_AF-A0AAD8J2Y9-F1
#
_entry.id   AF-A0AAD8J2Y9-F1
#
_cell.length_a   1.000
_cell.length_b   1.000
_cell.length_c   1.000
_cell.angle_alpha   90.00
_cell.angle_beta   90.00
_cell.angle_gamma   90.00
#
_symmetry.space_group_name_H-M   'P 1'
#
loop_
_entity.id
_entity.type
_entity.pdbx_description
1 polymer ?
#
loop_
_entity_poly.entity_id
_entity_poly.type
_entity_poly.pdbx_seq_one_letter_code
_entity_poly.pdbx_strand_id
1 'polypeptide(L)'
;MSEEVDGVTHLEIRDVKVKDKLFKVSVSLNHAVCSCKKFVMCGILCRHAFCGLKQIGVTKLPRTLVLNRWMKIADSGTSSDSVMVSNDYFKLERLNTDLDNHGGDVVEFTKRDHMAAMVGDQPSGELTVLVPKSCKNKGNYFKRMVSEREKAVMNSKKRIRKCKKCSALTHDSRTCPKNNEVVMEAAKNAVVTEAAENEVAKNVGP
;
A
#
# COMPACT_ATOMS: atom_id res chain seq x y z
N MET A 1 -19.30 -11.82 -33.96
CA MET A 1 -19.83 -10.87 -34.97
C MET A 1 -20.00 -9.56 -34.24
N SER A 2 -19.42 -8.49 -34.76
CA SER A 2 -19.54 -7.15 -34.18
C SER A 2 -20.65 -6.43 -34.92
N GLU A 3 -21.65 -5.95 -34.21
CA GLU A 3 -22.73 -5.15 -34.79
C GLU A 3 -22.52 -3.69 -34.39
N GLU A 4 -22.53 -2.81 -35.38
CA GLU A 4 -22.46 -1.36 -35.17
C GLU A 4 -23.86 -0.80 -35.31
N VAL A 5 -24.39 -0.29 -34.19
CA VAL A 5 -25.68 0.42 -34.15
C VAL A 5 -25.39 1.78 -33.56
N ASP A 6 -25.69 2.85 -34.30
CA ASP A 6 -25.52 4.25 -33.87
C ASP A 6 -24.09 4.63 -33.43
N GLY A 7 -23.06 4.05 -34.07
CA GLY A 7 -21.65 4.31 -33.73
C GLY A 7 -21.19 3.66 -32.40
N VAL A 8 -22.00 2.74 -31.88
CA VAL A 8 -21.67 1.88 -30.74
C VAL A 8 -21.43 0.47 -31.27
N THR A 9 -20.23 -0.06 -31.02
CA THR A 9 -19.86 -1.42 -31.38
C THR A 9 -20.21 -2.36 -30.24
N HIS A 10 -21.01 -3.39 -30.54
CA HIS A 10 -21.37 -4.45 -29.61
C HIS A 10 -20.48 -5.69 -29.80
N LEU A 11 -19.96 -6.20 -28.69
CA LEU A 11 -18.99 -7.30 -28.65
C LEU A 11 -19.38 -8.33 -27.58
N GLU A 12 -19.12 -9.59 -27.89
CA GLU A 12 -19.17 -10.68 -26.91
C GLU A 12 -17.75 -11.16 -26.60
N ILE A 13 -17.33 -10.95 -25.34
CA ILE A 13 -15.96 -11.23 -24.90
C ILE A 13 -15.99 -12.40 -23.93
N ARG A 14 -15.29 -13.48 -24.27
CA ARG A 14 -15.07 -14.62 -23.37
C ARG A 14 -13.89 -14.34 -22.43
N ASP A 15 -14.09 -14.60 -21.14
CA ASP A 15 -13.03 -14.43 -20.14
C ASP A 15 -12.56 -15.76 -19.53
N VAL A 16 -11.41 -16.23 -20.01
CA VAL A 16 -10.73 -17.43 -19.50
C VAL A 16 -10.43 -17.35 -17.99
N LYS A 17 -10.21 -16.14 -17.44
CA LYS A 17 -9.93 -15.96 -16.01
C LYS A 17 -11.18 -16.05 -15.15
N VAL A 18 -12.37 -15.96 -15.74
CA VAL A 18 -13.67 -16.00 -15.05
C VAL A 18 -14.46 -17.21 -15.56
N LYS A 19 -13.81 -18.39 -15.55
CA LYS A 19 -14.42 -19.67 -15.92
C LYS A 19 -15.09 -19.65 -17.31
N ASP A 20 -14.43 -19.04 -18.28
CA ASP A 20 -14.92 -18.90 -19.66
C ASP A 20 -16.29 -18.24 -19.80
N LYS A 21 -16.67 -17.41 -18.82
CA LYS A 21 -17.93 -16.67 -18.88
C LYS A 21 -17.91 -15.66 -20.02
N LEU A 22 -19.04 -15.56 -20.71
CA LEU A 22 -19.29 -14.58 -21.76
C LEU A 22 -19.75 -13.25 -21.18
N PHE A 23 -19.19 -12.15 -21.69
CA PHE A 23 -19.56 -10.79 -21.31
C PHE A 23 -19.98 -10.00 -22.53
N LYS A 24 -21.17 -9.41 -22.47
CA LYS A 24 -21.63 -8.41 -23.42
C LYS A 24 -20.95 -7.08 -23.12
N VAL A 25 -20.35 -6.48 -24.14
CA VAL A 25 -19.62 -5.21 -24.06
C VAL A 25 -20.11 -4.30 -25.18
N SER A 26 -20.45 -3.07 -24.85
CA SER A 26 -20.75 -2.00 -25.81
C SER A 26 -19.70 -0.90 -25.66
N VAL A 27 -19.08 -0.52 -26.77
CA VAL A 27 -18.01 0.48 -26.80
C VAL A 27 -18.22 1.49 -27.92
N SER A 28 -17.80 2.72 -27.68
CA SER A 28 -17.61 3.76 -28.68
C SER A 28 -16.37 4.58 -28.32
N LEU A 29 -16.06 5.61 -29.12
CA LEU A 29 -14.92 6.49 -28.87
C LEU A 29 -14.89 7.10 -27.47
N ASN A 30 -16.05 7.35 -26.84
CA ASN A 30 -16.14 8.01 -25.53
C ASN A 30 -16.93 7.22 -24.48
N HIS A 31 -17.38 6.01 -24.82
CA HIS A 31 -18.27 5.21 -23.98
C HIS A 31 -17.78 3.76 -23.90
N ALA A 32 -17.90 3.15 -22.73
CA ALA A 32 -17.63 1.73 -22.56
C ALA A 32 -18.48 1.15 -21.44
N VAL A 33 -19.36 0.23 -21.78
CA VAL A 33 -20.20 -0.51 -20.83
C VAL A 33 -19.96 -2.00 -20.99
N CYS A 34 -19.86 -2.68 -19.85
CA CYS A 34 -19.72 -4.13 -19.82
C CYS A 34 -20.71 -4.71 -18.81
N SER A 35 -21.32 -5.83 -19.19
CA SER A 35 -22.21 -6.65 -18.35
C SER A 35 -21.58 -7.11 -17.03
N CYS A 36 -20.24 -7.07 -16.87
CA CYS A 36 -19.59 -7.30 -15.58
C CYS A 36 -19.80 -6.17 -14.55
N LYS A 37 -20.30 -5.00 -14.98
CA LYS A 37 -20.61 -3.83 -14.16
C LYS A 37 -19.42 -3.27 -13.34
N LYS A 38 -18.18 -3.59 -13.70
CA LYS A 38 -16.98 -3.14 -12.95
C LYS A 38 -16.86 -1.62 -12.88
N PHE A 39 -17.21 -0.92 -13.96
CA PHE A 39 -17.21 0.54 -13.98
C PHE A 39 -18.31 1.11 -13.08
N VAL A 40 -19.49 0.50 -13.02
CA VAL A 40 -20.55 0.94 -12.09
C VAL A 40 -20.14 0.70 -10.63
N MET A 41 -19.58 -0.48 -10.33
CA MET A 41 -19.22 -0.86 -8.95
C MET A 41 -17.96 -0.17 -8.43
N CYS A 42 -16.96 0.02 -9.29
CA CYS A 42 -15.63 0.51 -8.87
C CYS A 42 -15.19 1.76 -9.64
N GLY A 43 -15.90 2.20 -10.68
CA GLY A 43 -15.49 3.35 -11.52
C GLY A 43 -14.19 3.12 -12.28
N ILE A 44 -13.77 1.86 -12.40
CA ILE A 44 -12.60 1.46 -13.17
C ILE A 44 -13.10 0.57 -14.30
N LEU A 45 -12.60 0.82 -15.51
CA LEU A 45 -12.88 -0.04 -16.65
C LEU A 45 -12.38 -1.47 -16.39
N CYS A 46 -13.21 -2.45 -16.72
CA CYS A 46 -12.82 -3.86 -16.69
C CYS A 46 -11.92 -4.19 -17.88
N ARG A 47 -11.22 -5.34 -17.79
CA ARG A 47 -10.46 -5.88 -18.91
C ARG A 47 -11.32 -6.09 -20.16
N HIS A 48 -12.60 -6.44 -20.01
CA HIS A 48 -13.51 -6.62 -21.15
C HIS A 48 -13.76 -5.30 -21.88
N ALA A 49 -14.05 -4.23 -21.15
CA ALA A 49 -14.22 -2.89 -21.72
C ALA A 49 -12.95 -2.41 -22.44
N PHE A 50 -11.76 -2.60 -21.84
CA PHE A 50 -10.49 -2.31 -22.50
C PHE A 50 -10.28 -3.13 -23.78
N CYS A 51 -10.64 -4.41 -23.75
CA CYS A 51 -10.54 -5.27 -24.93
C CYS A 51 -11.47 -4.78 -26.05
N GLY A 52 -12.67 -4.31 -25.73
CA GLY A 52 -13.58 -3.70 -26.71
C GLY A 52 -13.05 -2.37 -27.27
N LEU A 53 -12.59 -1.45 -26.41
CA LEU A 53 -12.01 -0.18 -26.83
C LEU A 53 -10.81 -0.36 -27.76
N LYS A 54 -9.98 -1.37 -27.49
CA LYS A 54 -8.84 -1.73 -28.35
C LYS A 54 -9.30 -2.22 -29.73
N GLN A 55 -10.41 -2.95 -29.82
CA GLN A 55 -10.94 -3.46 -31.09
C GLN A 55 -11.44 -2.34 -32.00
N ILE A 56 -11.98 -1.27 -31.44
CA ILE A 56 -12.41 -0.08 -32.20
C ILE A 56 -11.29 0.95 -32.41
N GLY A 57 -10.03 0.59 -32.11
CA GLY A 57 -8.87 1.44 -32.39
C GLY A 57 -8.65 2.61 -31.42
N VAL A 58 -9.25 2.60 -30.23
CA VAL A 58 -8.99 3.63 -29.21
C VAL A 58 -7.58 3.46 -28.66
N THR A 59 -6.67 4.35 -29.06
CA THR A 59 -5.24 4.33 -28.64
C THR A 59 -4.97 5.16 -27.39
N LYS A 60 -5.77 6.21 -27.16
CA LYS A 60 -5.72 7.05 -25.96
C LYS A 60 -7.01 6.88 -25.19
N LEU A 61 -6.92 6.59 -23.90
CA LEU A 61 -8.11 6.41 -23.07
C LEU A 61 -8.85 7.76 -22.92
N PRO A 62 -10.14 7.84 -23.30
CA PRO A 62 -10.93 9.06 -23.17
C PRO A 62 -11.02 9.55 -21.73
N ARG A 63 -10.91 10.87 -21.52
CA ARG A 63 -11.03 11.52 -20.21
C ARG A 63 -12.38 11.19 -19.54
N THR A 64 -13.44 11.04 -20.33
CA THR A 64 -14.80 10.68 -19.87
C THR A 64 -14.86 9.33 -19.17
N LEU A 65 -13.92 8.43 -19.44
CA LEU A 65 -13.86 7.09 -18.85
C LEU A 65 -12.93 7.03 -17.61
N VAL A 66 -12.35 8.17 -17.20
CA VAL A 66 -11.47 8.29 -16.02
C VAL A 66 -12.13 9.23 -15.01
N LEU A 67 -12.69 8.66 -13.93
CA LEU A 67 -13.31 9.46 -12.87
C LEU A 67 -12.27 10.24 -12.04
N ASN A 68 -12.64 11.40 -11.50
CA ASN A 68 -11.77 12.27 -10.69
C ASN A 68 -11.09 11.54 -9.53
N ARG A 69 -11.81 10.63 -8.86
CA ARG A 69 -11.26 9.80 -7.77
C ARG A 69 -10.08 8.90 -8.17
N TRP A 70 -9.88 8.67 -9.46
CA TRP A 70 -8.78 7.87 -10.01
C TRP A 70 -7.69 8.74 -10.65
N MET A 71 -7.81 10.07 -10.58
CA MET A 71 -6.80 11.03 -11.02
C MET A 71 -5.99 11.56 -9.82
N LYS A 72 -4.85 12.17 -10.10
CA LYS A 72 -4.00 12.81 -9.08
C LYS A 72 -4.71 13.92 -8.29
N ILE A 73 -5.78 14.49 -8.87
CA ILE A 73 -6.62 15.53 -8.24
C ILE A 73 -7.68 14.95 -7.28
N ALA A 74 -7.64 13.66 -6.97
CA ALA A 74 -8.60 13.04 -6.05
C ALA A 74 -8.53 13.63 -4.63
N ASP A 75 -7.35 14.09 -4.20
CA ASP A 75 -7.12 14.65 -2.86
C ASP A 75 -7.38 16.16 -2.80
N SER A 76 -7.39 16.84 -3.95
CA SER A 76 -7.84 18.23 -4.07
C SER A 76 -9.35 18.20 -4.20
N GLY A 77 -10.04 18.14 -3.07
CA GLY A 77 -11.48 18.37 -2.99
C GLY A 77 -11.85 19.60 -3.82
N THR A 78 -12.97 19.50 -4.53
CA THR A 78 -13.50 20.56 -5.40
C THR A 78 -13.65 21.88 -4.63
N SER A 79 -12.63 22.75 -4.66
CA SER A 79 -12.87 24.18 -4.55
C SER A 79 -13.30 24.67 -5.93
N SER A 80 -14.28 25.56 -5.99
CA SER A 80 -14.82 26.16 -7.21
C SER A 80 -13.83 27.10 -7.92
N ASP A 81 -12.53 26.77 -7.95
CA ASP A 81 -11.45 27.61 -8.49
C ASP A 81 -11.04 27.19 -9.91
N SER A 82 -12.00 26.84 -10.77
CA SER A 82 -11.74 26.66 -12.20
C SER A 82 -11.24 27.95 -12.90
N VAL A 83 -11.18 29.08 -12.19
CA VAL A 83 -10.71 30.38 -12.69
C VAL A 83 -9.21 30.62 -12.41
N MET A 84 -8.57 29.89 -11.48
CA MET A 84 -7.19 30.21 -11.07
C MET A 84 -6.10 29.72 -12.04
N VAL A 85 -6.35 28.65 -12.81
CA VAL A 85 -5.34 28.10 -13.74
C VAL A 85 -5.03 29.06 -14.90
N SER A 86 -5.94 29.99 -15.22
CA SER A 86 -5.69 31.03 -16.22
C SER A 86 -4.77 32.15 -15.73
N ASN A 87 -4.74 32.41 -14.41
CA ASN A 87 -3.96 33.52 -13.84
C ASN A 87 -2.47 33.19 -13.70
N ASP A 88 -2.12 31.91 -13.59
CA ASP A 88 -0.72 31.48 -13.53
C ASP A 88 0.00 31.68 -14.87
N TYR A 89 -0.73 31.57 -15.99
CA TYR A 89 -0.17 31.81 -17.32
C TYR A 89 0.23 33.29 -17.53
N PHE A 90 -0.62 34.23 -17.09
CA PHE A 90 -0.31 35.67 -17.17
C PHE A 90 0.77 36.11 -16.15
N LYS A 91 0.90 35.44 -15.01
CA LYS A 91 1.98 35.71 -14.03
C LYS A 91 3.35 35.27 -14.54
N LEU A 92 3.43 34.14 -15.24
CA LEU A 92 4.65 33.66 -15.87
C LEU A 92 5.18 34.64 -16.93
N GLU A 93 4.28 35.25 -17.69
CA GLU A 93 4.65 36.22 -18.74
C GLU A 93 5.22 37.54 -18.16
N ARG A 94 4.68 37.97 -17.01
CA ARG A 94 5.15 39.18 -16.30
C ARG A 94 6.55 38.99 -15.68
N LEU A 95 6.80 37.82 -15.08
CA LEU A 95 8.09 37.47 -14.48
C LEU A 95 9.22 37.37 -15.51
N ASN A 96 8.91 36.94 -16.74
CA ASN A 96 9.89 36.95 -17.84
C ASN A 96 10.30 38.37 -18.25
N THR A 97 9.38 39.34 -18.18
CA THR A 97 9.66 40.73 -18.56
C THR A 97 10.53 41.45 -17.52
N ASP A 98 10.46 41.02 -16.25
CA ASP A 98 11.28 41.56 -15.16
C ASP A 98 12.74 41.04 -15.20
N LEU A 99 12.99 39.89 -15.85
CA LEU A 99 14.33 39.31 -16.00
C LEU A 99 15.19 40.01 -17.06
N ASP A 100 14.57 40.63 -18.07
CA ASP A 100 15.29 41.27 -19.18
C ASP A 100 15.75 42.72 -18.86
N ASN A 101 15.30 43.30 -17.74
CA ASN A 101 15.52 44.72 -17.42
C ASN A 101 16.58 45.01 -16.35
N HIS A 102 17.23 43.97 -15.79
CA HIS A 102 18.33 44.16 -14.85
C HIS A 102 19.56 43.36 -15.28
N GLY A 103 20.37 44.00 -16.12
CA GLY A 103 21.75 43.57 -16.37
C GLY A 103 22.54 43.57 -15.06
N GLY A 104 22.87 42.38 -14.58
CA GLY A 104 23.71 42.17 -13.40
C GLY A 104 24.56 40.92 -13.57
N ASP A 105 25.87 41.09 -13.37
CA ASP A 105 26.99 40.15 -13.54
C ASP A 105 26.64 38.66 -13.70
N VAL A 106 26.92 38.15 -14.90
CA VAL A 106 26.93 36.71 -15.20
C VAL A 106 28.15 36.10 -14.52
N VAL A 107 28.00 35.69 -13.26
CA VAL A 107 28.74 34.53 -12.78
C VAL A 107 28.08 33.34 -13.46
N GLU A 108 28.78 32.75 -14.42
CA GLU A 108 28.27 31.68 -15.28
C GLU A 108 27.94 30.43 -14.45
N PHE A 109 26.73 30.41 -13.88
CA PHE A 109 26.22 29.26 -13.15
C PHE A 109 25.86 28.20 -14.18
N THR A 110 26.74 27.22 -14.35
CA THR A 110 26.54 26.23 -15.39
C THR A 110 25.36 25.34 -15.03
N LYS A 111 24.69 24.76 -16.04
CA LYS A 111 23.60 23.78 -15.81
C LYS A 111 24.04 22.63 -14.89
N ARG A 112 25.35 22.33 -14.87
CA ARG A 112 25.96 21.33 -13.99
C ARG A 112 25.88 21.76 -12.53
N ASP A 113 26.24 22.99 -12.23
CA ASP A 113 26.21 23.53 -10.85
C ASP A 113 24.77 23.58 -10.31
N HIS A 114 23.81 23.91 -11.18
CA HIS A 114 22.40 23.91 -10.81
C HIS A 114 21.85 22.51 -10.52
N MET A 115 22.31 21.49 -11.26
CA MET A 115 21.93 20.10 -11.00
C MET A 115 22.61 19.55 -9.74
N ALA A 116 23.88 19.89 -9.51
CA ALA A 116 24.61 19.50 -8.31
C ALA A 116 23.99 20.09 -7.03
N ALA A 117 23.51 21.33 -7.07
CA ALA A 117 22.82 21.95 -5.93
C ALA A 117 21.47 21.29 -5.60
N MET A 118 20.72 20.78 -6.59
CA MET A 118 19.41 20.16 -6.35
C MET A 118 19.48 18.69 -5.94
N VAL A 119 20.34 17.89 -6.57
CA VAL A 119 20.32 16.41 -6.46
C VAL A 119 21.66 15.85 -5.95
N GLY A 120 22.66 16.70 -5.71
CA GLY A 120 24.02 16.30 -5.39
C GLY A 120 24.86 16.02 -6.64
N ASP A 121 26.16 15.89 -6.45
CA ASP A 121 27.11 15.71 -7.55
C ASP A 121 26.99 14.29 -8.16
N GLN A 122 27.21 14.16 -9.47
CA GLN A 122 27.19 12.84 -10.09
C GLN A 122 28.39 12.00 -9.59
N PRO A 123 28.16 10.76 -9.12
CA PRO A 123 29.26 9.90 -8.70
C PRO A 123 30.17 9.58 -9.90
N SER A 124 31.48 9.84 -9.75
CA SER A 124 32.50 9.48 -10.74
C SER A 124 33.02 8.06 -10.47
N GLY A 125 32.82 7.14 -11.42
CA GLY A 125 33.29 5.75 -11.32
C GLY A 125 32.33 4.73 -11.94
N GLU A 126 32.73 3.46 -11.94
CA GLU A 126 31.92 2.35 -12.45
C GLU A 126 30.74 2.07 -11.50
N LEU A 127 29.53 2.44 -11.95
CA LEU A 127 28.30 2.28 -11.17
C LEU A 127 27.77 0.84 -11.28
N THR A 128 27.94 0.05 -10.23
CA THR A 128 27.27 -1.25 -10.10
C THR A 128 25.87 -1.06 -9.50
N VAL A 129 24.89 -0.79 -10.36
CA VAL A 129 23.48 -0.71 -9.95
C VAL A 129 22.96 -2.12 -9.65
N LEU A 130 22.90 -2.48 -8.37
CA LEU A 130 22.28 -3.73 -7.93
C LEU A 130 20.76 -3.64 -8.11
N VAL A 131 20.17 -4.70 -8.67
CA VAL A 131 18.71 -4.80 -8.83
C VAL A 131 18.05 -4.66 -7.45
N PRO A 132 17.10 -3.73 -7.26
CA PRO A 132 16.37 -3.59 -6.00
C PRO A 132 15.72 -4.92 -5.62
N LYS A 133 15.90 -5.36 -4.38
CA LYS A 133 15.21 -6.55 -3.86
C LYS A 133 13.71 -6.36 -4.05
N SER A 134 13.03 -7.33 -4.65
CA SER A 134 11.60 -7.24 -4.92
C SER A 134 10.81 -7.10 -3.61
N CYS A 135 10.34 -5.90 -3.30
CA CYS A 135 9.43 -5.66 -2.18
C CYS A 135 8.00 -6.01 -2.62
N LYS A 136 7.33 -6.93 -1.93
CA LYS A 136 5.90 -7.23 -2.15
C LYS A 136 5.04 -6.16 -1.48
N ASN A 137 5.07 -4.93 -1.99
CA ASN A 137 4.30 -3.80 -1.50
C ASN A 137 3.11 -3.50 -2.44
N LYS A 138 2.21 -4.46 -2.60
CA LYS A 138 0.84 -4.14 -3.02
C LYS A 138 -0.14 -5.07 -2.32
N GLY A 139 -1.14 -4.44 -1.70
CA GLY A 139 -2.18 -5.11 -0.92
C GLY A 139 -2.64 -6.42 -1.54
N ASN A 140 -2.85 -7.38 -0.66
CA ASN A 140 -3.25 -8.76 -0.93
C ASN A 140 -4.40 -8.84 -1.95
N TYR A 141 -4.04 -8.96 -3.24
CA TYR A 141 -4.98 -9.01 -4.36
C TYR A 141 -5.95 -10.19 -4.30
N PHE A 142 -5.63 -11.22 -3.50
CA PHE A 142 -6.31 -12.51 -3.52
C PHE A 142 -7.15 -12.84 -2.29
N LYS A 143 -7.12 -12.04 -1.21
CA LYS A 143 -7.94 -12.32 -0.02
C LYS A 143 -8.92 -11.19 0.23
N ARG A 144 -10.20 -11.57 0.30
CA ARG A 144 -11.31 -10.68 0.68
C ARG A 144 -11.01 -10.02 2.02
N MET A 145 -11.32 -8.73 2.13
CA MET A 145 -11.32 -8.03 3.40
C MET A 145 -12.38 -8.66 4.32
N VAL A 146 -11.96 -9.12 5.50
CA VAL A 146 -12.82 -9.83 6.45
C VAL A 146 -13.53 -8.81 7.34
N SER A 147 -14.87 -8.90 7.41
CA SER A 147 -15.71 -8.03 8.25
C SER A 147 -15.45 -8.24 9.74
N GLU A 148 -15.82 -7.27 10.59
CA GLU A 148 -15.70 -7.41 12.04
C GLU A 148 -16.50 -8.59 12.58
N ARG A 149 -17.69 -8.83 12.02
CA ARG A 149 -18.52 -9.99 12.36
C ARG A 149 -17.80 -11.31 12.05
N GLU A 150 -17.19 -11.43 10.87
CA GLU A 150 -16.43 -12.63 10.50
C GLU A 150 -15.18 -12.81 11.36
N LYS A 151 -14.48 -11.72 11.70
CA LYS A 151 -13.34 -11.77 12.64
C LYS A 151 -13.78 -12.24 14.03
N ALA A 152 -14.91 -11.76 14.53
CA ALA A 152 -15.47 -12.17 15.81
C ALA A 152 -15.84 -13.67 15.82
N VAL A 153 -16.50 -14.16 14.76
CA VAL A 153 -16.87 -15.59 14.62
C VAL A 153 -15.63 -16.49 14.48
N MET A 154 -14.59 -16.04 13.78
CA MET A 154 -13.33 -16.80 13.68
C MET A 154 -12.56 -16.80 15.00
N ASN A 155 -12.59 -15.70 15.75
CA ASN A 155 -11.97 -15.61 17.06
C ASN A 155 -12.71 -16.44 18.12
N SER A 156 -14.04 -16.51 18.09
CA SER A 156 -14.80 -17.35 19.03
C SER A 156 -14.53 -18.84 18.87
N LYS A 157 -14.15 -19.28 17.67
CA LYS A 157 -13.71 -20.66 17.40
C LYS A 157 -12.31 -20.96 17.93
N LYS A 158 -11.50 -19.94 18.28
CA LYS A 158 -10.16 -20.15 18.82
C LYS A 158 -10.27 -20.59 20.27
N ARG A 159 -9.48 -21.60 20.63
CA ARG A 159 -9.34 -22.01 22.02
C ARG A 159 -8.69 -20.87 22.82
N ILE A 160 -9.31 -20.50 23.94
CA ILE A 160 -8.74 -19.56 24.89
C ILE A 160 -7.42 -20.14 25.39
N ARG A 161 -6.36 -19.32 25.33
CA ARG A 161 -5.03 -19.74 25.77
C ARG A 161 -5.04 -19.89 27.29
N LYS A 162 -4.62 -21.06 27.76
CA LYS A 162 -4.39 -21.34 29.18
C LYS A 162 -2.92 -21.23 29.56
N CYS A 163 -2.65 -20.86 30.80
CA CYS A 163 -1.33 -20.89 31.39
C CYS A 163 -0.77 -22.32 31.33
N LYS A 164 0.45 -22.48 30.81
CA LYS A 164 1.08 -23.81 30.70
C LYS A 164 1.46 -24.41 32.06
N LYS A 165 1.62 -23.59 33.10
CA LYS A 165 2.02 -24.04 34.45
C LYS A 165 0.83 -24.43 35.32
N CYS A 166 -0.25 -23.65 35.31
CA CYS A 166 -1.39 -23.85 36.22
C CYS A 166 -2.73 -24.04 35.51
N SER A 167 -2.77 -24.05 34.16
CA SER A 167 -3.98 -24.17 33.34
C SER A 167 -5.04 -23.08 33.50
N ALA A 168 -4.80 -22.04 34.30
CA ALA A 168 -5.69 -20.89 34.41
C ALA A 168 -5.78 -20.12 33.07
N LEU A 169 -6.95 -19.52 32.81
CA LEU A 169 -7.20 -18.75 31.58
C LEU A 169 -6.85 -17.26 31.70
N THR A 170 -6.56 -16.78 32.91
CA THR A 170 -6.43 -15.36 33.23
C THR A 170 -5.03 -14.79 32.99
N HIS A 171 -4.03 -15.65 32.78
CA HIS A 171 -2.63 -15.26 32.64
C HIS A 171 -1.84 -16.32 31.85
N ASP A 172 -0.58 -16.03 31.53
CA ASP A 172 0.30 -16.97 30.81
C ASP A 172 1.45 -17.50 31.71
N SER A 173 2.29 -18.38 31.19
CA SER A 173 3.36 -19.00 31.99
C SER A 173 4.43 -18.02 32.50
N ARG A 174 4.56 -16.83 31.91
CA ARG A 174 5.54 -15.81 32.28
C ARG A 174 5.06 -15.00 33.49
N THR A 175 3.76 -14.75 33.57
CA THR A 175 3.11 -14.03 34.67
C THR A 175 2.39 -14.95 35.66
N CYS A 176 2.72 -16.25 35.64
CA CYS A 176 2.10 -17.23 36.52
C CYS A 176 2.44 -16.97 37.99
N PRO A 177 1.47 -16.81 38.90
CA PRO A 177 1.73 -16.62 40.33
C PRO A 177 2.52 -17.79 40.95
N LYS A 178 2.24 -19.02 40.49
CA LYS A 178 3.00 -20.22 40.89
C LYS A 178 4.47 -20.17 40.47
N ASN A 179 4.83 -19.31 39.52
CA ASN A 179 6.23 -19.07 39.20
C ASN A 179 6.96 -18.35 40.34
N ASN A 180 6.27 -17.46 41.04
CA ASN A 180 6.84 -16.72 42.17
C ASN A 180 6.96 -17.62 43.41
N GLU A 181 5.98 -18.50 43.65
CA GLU A 181 6.02 -19.49 44.73
C GLU A 181 7.22 -20.44 44.60
N VAL A 182 7.48 -20.98 43.40
CA VAL A 182 8.62 -21.89 43.17
C VAL A 182 9.97 -21.17 43.37
N VAL A 183 10.08 -19.90 42.97
CA VAL A 183 11.31 -19.11 43.16
C VAL A 183 11.54 -18.81 44.65
N MET A 184 10.47 -18.50 45.39
CA MET A 184 10.54 -18.23 46.83
C MET A 184 10.83 -19.50 47.64
N GLU A 185 10.28 -20.66 47.25
CA GLU A 185 10.55 -21.96 47.88
C GLU A 185 12.00 -22.42 47.61
N ALA A 186 12.49 -22.24 46.38
CA ALA A 186 13.88 -22.54 46.02
C ALA A 186 14.89 -21.66 46.78
N ALA A 187 14.58 -20.38 46.96
CA ALA A 187 15.40 -19.47 47.75
C ALA A 187 15.44 -19.87 49.24
N LYS A 188 14.30 -20.30 49.82
CA LYS A 188 14.26 -20.81 51.20
C LYS A 188 15.07 -22.10 51.35
N ASN A 189 14.96 -23.03 50.41
CA ASN A 189 15.70 -24.29 50.47
C ASN A 189 17.22 -24.10 50.29
N ALA A 190 17.65 -23.12 49.47
CA ALA A 190 19.06 -22.77 49.33
C ALA A 190 19.67 -22.21 50.64
N VAL A 191 18.91 -21.37 51.37
CA VAL A 191 19.33 -20.85 52.68
C VAL A 191 19.44 -21.98 53.72
N VAL A 192 18.56 -22.98 53.65
CA VAL A 192 18.60 -24.15 54.55
C VAL A 192 19.80 -25.06 54.26
N THR A 193 20.18 -25.24 52.98
CA THR A 193 21.37 -26.03 52.60
C THR A 193 22.67 -25.33 52.99
N GLU A 194 22.78 -24.01 52.82
CA GLU A 194 23.95 -23.24 53.26
C GLU A 194 24.11 -23.24 54.79
N ALA A 195 23.01 -23.21 55.54
CA ALA A 195 23.05 -23.32 57.00
C ALA A 195 23.52 -24.70 57.48
N ALA A 196 23.10 -25.78 56.80
CA ALA A 196 23.51 -27.15 57.13
C ALA A 196 25.00 -27.40 56.83
N GLU A 197 25.52 -26.89 55.71
CA GLU A 197 26.94 -27.01 55.35
C GLU A 197 27.86 -26.26 56.31
N ASN A 198 27.40 -25.12 56.85
CA ASN A 198 28.18 -24.28 57.78
C ASN A 198 28.17 -24.82 59.23
N GLU A 199 27.18 -25.63 59.62
CA GLU A 199 27.21 -26.38 60.89
C GLU A 199 28.11 -27.62 60.82
N VAL A 200 28.14 -28.31 59.68
CA VAL A 200 29.05 -29.46 59.48
C VAL A 200 30.52 -29.01 59.48
N ALA A 201 30.83 -27.83 58.92
CA ALA A 201 32.18 -27.26 58.93
C ALA A 201 32.68 -26.84 60.33
N LYS A 202 31.79 -26.61 61.31
CA LYS A 202 32.17 -26.27 62.70
C LYS A 202 32.44 -27.49 63.58
N ASN A 203 32.07 -28.70 63.14
CA ASN A 203 32.21 -29.93 63.92
C ASN A 203 33.35 -30.85 63.44
N VAL A 204 34.14 -30.43 62.45
CA VAL A 204 35.35 -31.13 62.01
C VAL A 204 36.57 -30.30 62.39
N GLY A 205 36.95 -30.36 63.66
CA GLY A 205 38.22 -29.87 64.16
C GLY A 205 39.08 -31.04 64.66
N PRO A 206 40.36 -31.14 64.27
CA PRO A 206 41.38 -31.77 65.11
C PRO A 206 41.87 -30.80 66.21
#